data_AF-Q8ABQ2-F1
#
_entry.id   AF-Q8ABQ2-F1
#
_cell.length_a   1.000
_cell.length_b   1.000
_cell.length_c   1.000
_cell.angle_alpha   90.00
_cell.angle_beta   90.00
_cell.angle_gamma   90.00
#
_symmetry.space_group_name_H-M   'P 1'
#
loop_
_entity.id
_entity.type
_entity.pdbx_description
1 polymer ?
#
loop_
_entity_poly.entity_id
_entity_poly.type
_entity_poly.pdbx_seq_one_letter_code
_entity_poly.pdbx_strand_id
1 'polypeptide(L)'
;MELSSEHKALFSLLRAGLWEREPDDLSPFPLTDAQWWNVYRMAVRQTVTGIVCRGLHHLPEALLPGDALMIRWVAETDRIERKNRRMDAVVCLLAQRMGRNGLHPVLLKGQGVAAFYEHPLTRECGDIDLCFLSEEEEREAAELMRRVGCRTEKQPDGSNCYSWQGVEVEHHTRLFDLHNPLLKVYLSALVREHGFTEFRPGGRDGLPEGNQSGEFPATISVPSPLPNLLLLNAHLLKHLLGHGVGLRQFCDMARAYHTLCGSYSPEGLEAVYRRTGLLRWSAQLHTFLTEYLGLHRAELPYADTDACSSPELLRIVLEGGNFGQYGGTKGKASQARWERKLRTFLSFWKHRGFSSAYARKEAFWISVRLIIGNLR
;
A
#
# COMPACT_ATOMS: atom_id res chain seq x y z
N MET A 1 -2.90 -4.46 25.16
CA MET A 1 -4.11 -5.06 24.58
C MET A 1 -3.74 -6.47 24.20
N GLU A 2 -4.36 -7.47 24.80
CA GLU A 2 -4.13 -8.86 24.40
C GLU A 2 -4.91 -9.16 23.12
N LEU A 3 -4.26 -9.83 22.16
CA LEU A 3 -4.90 -10.28 20.93
C LEU A 3 -5.87 -11.42 21.22
N SER A 4 -7.07 -11.38 20.65
CA SER A 4 -7.97 -12.53 20.65
C SER A 4 -7.40 -13.70 19.84
N SER A 5 -7.89 -14.91 20.06
CA SER A 5 -7.45 -16.09 19.30
C SER A 5 -7.61 -15.91 17.79
N GLU A 6 -8.68 -15.24 17.32
CA GLU A 6 -8.88 -14.98 15.90
C GLU A 6 -7.84 -14.00 15.34
N HIS A 7 -7.44 -12.99 16.11
CA HIS A 7 -6.37 -12.07 15.68
C HIS A 7 -5.02 -12.78 15.62
N LYS A 8 -4.72 -13.63 16.61
CA LYS A 8 -3.50 -14.47 16.61
C LYS A 8 -3.49 -15.40 15.40
N ALA A 9 -4.62 -16.05 15.10
CA ALA A 9 -4.76 -16.90 13.91
C ALA A 9 -4.55 -16.10 12.62
N LEU A 10 -5.15 -14.91 12.50
CA LEU A 10 -4.96 -14.04 11.33
C LEU A 10 -3.47 -13.70 11.12
N PHE A 11 -2.76 -13.28 12.17
CA PHE A 11 -1.33 -12.97 12.08
C PHE A 11 -0.48 -14.22 11.83
N SER A 12 -0.84 -15.37 12.38
CA SER A 12 -0.16 -16.64 12.11
C SER A 12 -0.26 -17.02 10.62
N LEU A 13 -1.46 -16.97 10.05
CA LEU A 13 -1.69 -17.24 8.62
C LEU A 13 -1.08 -16.18 7.71
N LEU A 14 -1.13 -14.91 8.11
CA LEU A 14 -0.46 -13.83 7.37
C LEU A 14 1.04 -14.07 7.28
N ARG A 15 1.69 -14.43 8.38
CA ARG A 15 3.13 -14.75 8.39
C ARG A 15 3.42 -15.94 7.47
N ALA A 16 2.64 -17.01 7.58
CA ALA A 16 2.77 -18.18 6.72
C ALA A 16 2.64 -17.82 5.23
N GLY A 17 1.67 -16.98 4.86
CA GLY A 17 1.46 -16.55 3.48
C GLY A 17 2.43 -15.47 2.97
N LEU A 18 2.98 -14.62 3.85
CA LEU A 18 3.98 -13.62 3.46
C LEU A 18 5.34 -14.25 3.18
N TRP A 19 5.66 -15.32 3.91
CA TRP A 19 6.98 -15.96 3.89
C TRP A 19 6.96 -17.37 3.29
N GLU A 20 5.80 -17.82 2.80
CA GLU A 20 5.56 -19.13 2.18
C GLU A 20 6.16 -20.29 2.98
N ARG A 21 5.82 -20.33 4.27
CA ARG A 21 6.30 -21.35 5.22
C ARG A 21 5.21 -21.75 6.21
N GLU A 22 5.44 -22.87 6.90
CA GLU A 22 4.58 -23.33 7.99
C GLU A 22 4.40 -22.26 9.09
N PRO A 23 3.21 -22.16 9.70
CA PRO A 23 2.95 -21.17 10.74
C PRO A 23 3.86 -21.37 11.97
N ASP A 24 4.55 -20.32 12.37
CA ASP A 24 5.45 -20.33 13.54
C ASP A 24 4.69 -20.49 14.88
N ASP A 25 3.36 -20.28 14.90
CA ASP A 25 2.51 -20.35 16.09
C ASP A 25 1.16 -21.01 15.77
N LEU A 26 0.97 -22.23 16.29
CA LEU A 26 -0.27 -23.00 16.17
C LEU A 26 -1.19 -22.89 17.39
N SER A 27 -0.79 -22.14 18.44
CA SER A 27 -1.60 -21.96 19.66
C SER A 27 -3.01 -21.39 19.47
N PRO A 28 -3.35 -20.61 18.40
CA PRO A 28 -4.72 -20.16 18.22
C PRO A 28 -5.65 -21.22 17.60
N PHE A 29 -5.14 -22.39 17.20
CA PHE A 29 -5.91 -23.47 16.56
C PHE A 29 -6.16 -24.64 17.53
N PRO A 30 -7.22 -25.45 17.33
CA PRO A 30 -8.25 -25.32 16.30
C PRO A 30 -9.22 -24.17 16.60
N LEU A 31 -9.78 -23.58 15.54
CA LEU A 31 -10.83 -22.58 15.64
C LEU A 31 -12.20 -23.23 15.42
N THR A 32 -13.22 -22.72 16.11
CA THR A 32 -14.61 -23.04 15.78
C THR A 32 -15.01 -22.42 14.43
N ASP A 33 -16.07 -22.93 13.80
CA ASP A 33 -16.59 -22.38 12.54
C ASP A 33 -16.86 -20.87 12.63
N ALA A 34 -17.46 -20.41 13.73
CA ALA A 34 -17.75 -18.99 13.94
C ALA A 34 -16.47 -18.14 14.02
N GLN A 35 -15.42 -18.65 14.65
CA GLN A 35 -14.11 -17.99 14.71
C GLN A 35 -13.44 -17.97 13.34
N TRP A 36 -13.51 -19.06 12.57
CA TRP A 36 -13.01 -19.10 11.20
C TRP A 36 -13.68 -18.06 10.30
N TRP A 37 -15.01 -17.92 10.39
CA TRP A 37 -15.74 -16.85 9.69
C TRP A 37 -15.30 -15.44 10.14
N ASN A 38 -14.94 -15.25 11.41
CA ASN A 38 -14.34 -14.00 11.88
C ASN A 38 -12.98 -13.73 11.23
N VAL A 39 -12.09 -14.72 11.18
CA VAL A 39 -10.77 -14.61 10.53
C VAL A 39 -10.92 -14.24 9.05
N TYR A 40 -11.82 -14.91 8.33
CA TYR A 40 -12.15 -14.56 6.94
C TYR A 40 -12.61 -13.10 6.80
N ARG A 41 -13.58 -12.67 7.63
CA ARG A 41 -14.08 -11.30 7.59
C ARG A 41 -12.99 -10.27 7.89
N MET A 42 -12.07 -10.58 8.82
CA MET A 42 -10.93 -9.73 9.11
C MET A 42 -9.97 -9.67 7.92
N ALA A 43 -9.63 -10.79 7.29
CA ALA A 43 -8.76 -10.83 6.12
C ALA A 43 -9.31 -9.98 4.96
N VAL A 44 -10.61 -10.10 4.67
CA VAL A 44 -11.32 -9.28 3.68
C VAL A 44 -11.28 -7.80 4.06
N ARG A 45 -11.66 -7.48 5.30
CA ARG A 45 -11.64 -6.09 5.79
C ARG A 45 -10.25 -5.48 5.70
N GLN A 46 -9.20 -6.27 5.91
CA GLN A 46 -7.81 -5.82 5.92
C GLN A 46 -7.13 -5.89 4.53
N THR A 47 -7.86 -6.30 3.48
CA THR A 47 -7.37 -6.49 2.10
C THR A 47 -6.18 -7.44 1.98
N VAL A 48 -6.20 -8.49 2.80
CA VAL A 48 -5.14 -9.51 2.84
C VAL A 48 -5.67 -10.92 2.60
N THR A 49 -6.90 -11.06 2.07
CA THR A 49 -7.55 -12.35 1.83
C THR A 49 -6.69 -13.31 1.03
N GLY A 50 -6.11 -12.86 -0.09
CA GLY A 50 -5.28 -13.72 -0.93
C GLY A 50 -3.99 -14.15 -0.23
N ILE A 51 -3.36 -13.26 0.55
CA ILE A 51 -2.16 -13.58 1.34
C ILE A 51 -2.50 -14.60 2.44
N VAL A 52 -3.60 -14.42 3.16
CA VAL A 52 -4.05 -15.40 4.16
C VAL A 52 -4.42 -16.73 3.50
N CYS A 53 -4.97 -16.72 2.28
CA CYS A 53 -5.23 -17.94 1.52
C CYS A 53 -3.95 -18.73 1.25
N ARG A 54 -2.85 -18.04 0.89
CA ARG A 54 -1.52 -18.66 0.80
C ARG A 54 -1.10 -19.29 2.12
N GLY A 55 -1.30 -18.58 3.23
CA GLY A 55 -1.02 -19.10 4.57
C GLY A 55 -1.83 -20.35 4.94
N LEU A 56 -3.07 -20.48 4.46
CA LEU A 56 -3.88 -21.69 4.67
C LEU A 56 -3.26 -22.93 4.01
N HIS A 57 -2.57 -22.78 2.87
CA HIS A 57 -1.89 -23.90 2.21
C HIS A 57 -0.73 -24.49 3.04
N HIS A 58 -0.22 -23.72 4.01
CA HIS A 58 0.85 -24.12 4.91
C HIS A 58 0.33 -24.58 6.28
N LEU A 59 -0.98 -24.51 6.54
CA LEU A 59 -1.59 -24.98 7.78
C LEU A 59 -1.86 -26.50 7.69
N PRO A 60 -1.63 -27.28 8.77
CA PRO A 60 -1.97 -28.71 8.78
C PRO A 60 -3.44 -28.96 8.44
N GLU A 61 -3.71 -30.00 7.63
CA GLU A 61 -5.05 -30.30 7.10
C GLU A 61 -6.12 -30.41 8.20
N ALA A 62 -5.78 -31.04 9.33
CA ALA A 62 -6.66 -31.20 10.49
C ALA A 62 -7.08 -29.87 11.15
N LEU A 63 -6.41 -28.76 10.86
CA LEU A 63 -6.68 -27.44 11.41
C LEU A 63 -7.37 -26.51 10.41
N LEU A 64 -7.58 -26.92 9.16
CA LEU A 64 -8.21 -26.09 8.14
C LEU A 64 -9.68 -25.76 8.48
N PRO A 65 -10.22 -24.63 7.96
CA PRO A 65 -11.64 -24.36 8.03
C PRO A 65 -12.44 -25.40 7.22
N GLY A 66 -13.71 -25.60 7.58
CA GLY A 66 -14.59 -26.48 6.81
C GLY A 66 -14.80 -26.05 5.35
N ASP A 67 -15.12 -27.03 4.49
CA ASP A 67 -15.16 -26.92 3.02
C ASP A 67 -15.90 -25.70 2.49
N ALA A 68 -17.07 -25.38 3.07
CA ALA A 68 -17.88 -24.25 2.64
C ALA A 68 -17.14 -22.90 2.74
N LEU A 69 -16.34 -22.71 3.79
CA LEU A 69 -15.53 -21.51 3.94
C LEU A 69 -14.28 -21.59 3.06
N MET A 70 -13.67 -22.77 2.91
CA MET A 70 -12.51 -22.96 2.04
C MET A 70 -12.82 -22.60 0.58
N ILE A 71 -13.95 -23.09 0.04
CA ILE A 71 -14.43 -22.76 -1.31
C ILE A 71 -14.60 -21.26 -1.48
N ARG A 72 -15.18 -20.59 -0.47
CA ARG A 72 -15.37 -19.14 -0.49
C ARG A 72 -14.04 -18.39 -0.50
N TRP A 73 -13.04 -18.87 0.23
CA TRP A 73 -11.71 -18.25 0.29
C TRP A 73 -10.97 -18.38 -1.06
N VAL A 74 -11.02 -19.56 -1.66
CA VAL A 74 -10.44 -19.84 -2.98
C VAL A 74 -11.11 -18.97 -4.05
N ALA A 75 -12.45 -18.92 -4.08
CA ALA A 75 -13.18 -18.10 -5.05
C ALA A 75 -12.85 -16.60 -4.94
N GLU A 76 -12.70 -16.09 -3.71
CA GLU A 76 -12.31 -14.70 -3.47
C GLU A 76 -10.85 -14.43 -3.88
N THR A 77 -9.94 -15.38 -3.63
CA THR A 77 -8.54 -15.27 -4.05
C THR A 77 -8.41 -15.26 -5.57
N ASP A 78 -9.11 -16.15 -6.26
CA ASP A 78 -9.17 -16.18 -7.72
C ASP A 78 -9.77 -14.87 -8.30
N ARG A 79 -10.76 -14.27 -7.64
CA ARG A 79 -11.25 -12.91 -7.99
C ARG A 79 -10.16 -11.85 -7.85
N ILE A 80 -9.36 -11.90 -6.79
CA ILE A 80 -8.22 -11.00 -6.58
C ILE A 80 -7.19 -11.18 -7.69
N GLU A 81 -6.82 -12.42 -8.03
CA GLU A 81 -5.85 -12.69 -9.08
C GLU A 81 -6.31 -12.17 -10.46
N ARG A 82 -7.57 -12.41 -10.83
CA ARG A 82 -8.12 -11.86 -12.08
C ARG A 82 -8.06 -10.33 -12.10
N LYS A 83 -8.35 -9.68 -10.97
CA LYS A 83 -8.26 -8.21 -10.86
C LYS A 83 -6.81 -7.74 -11.05
N ASN A 84 -5.84 -8.44 -10.47
CA ASN A 84 -4.41 -8.15 -10.68
C ASN A 84 -3.99 -8.33 -12.14
N ARG A 85 -4.36 -9.44 -12.80
CA ARG A 85 -4.04 -9.65 -14.23
C ARG A 85 -4.62 -8.53 -15.12
N ARG A 86 -5.85 -8.07 -14.81
CA ARG A 86 -6.43 -6.90 -15.48
C ARG A 86 -5.63 -5.63 -15.19
N MET A 87 -5.23 -5.41 -13.94
CA MET A 87 -4.42 -4.26 -13.54
C MET A 87 -3.09 -4.22 -14.29
N ASP A 88 -2.37 -5.34 -14.36
CA ASP A 88 -1.12 -5.46 -15.11
C ASP A 88 -1.32 -5.11 -16.59
N ALA A 89 -2.38 -5.63 -17.21
CA ALA A 89 -2.73 -5.30 -18.59
C ALA A 89 -2.97 -3.79 -18.77
N VAL A 90 -3.70 -3.15 -17.85
CA VAL A 90 -3.96 -1.70 -17.91
C VAL A 90 -2.69 -0.89 -17.72
N VAL A 91 -1.80 -1.29 -16.80
CA VAL A 91 -0.49 -0.63 -16.61
C VAL A 91 0.34 -0.73 -17.89
N CYS A 92 0.40 -1.89 -18.54
CA CYS A 92 1.09 -2.05 -19.83
C CYS A 92 0.52 -1.13 -20.91
N LEU A 93 -0.81 -1.07 -21.04
CA LEU A 93 -1.47 -0.22 -22.03
C LEU A 93 -1.24 1.27 -21.75
N LEU A 94 -1.25 1.69 -20.47
CA LEU A 94 -0.90 3.05 -20.06
C LEU A 94 0.56 3.35 -20.41
N ALA A 95 1.49 2.48 -20.04
CA ALA A 95 2.92 2.65 -20.33
C ALA A 95 3.19 2.83 -21.84
N GLN A 96 2.62 1.96 -22.68
CA GLN A 96 2.75 2.08 -24.14
C GLN A 96 2.14 3.37 -24.67
N ARG A 97 0.93 3.72 -24.22
CA ARG A 97 0.23 4.92 -24.71
C ARG A 97 0.97 6.19 -24.32
N MET A 98 1.43 6.29 -23.07
CA MET A 98 2.19 7.43 -22.59
C MET A 98 3.54 7.52 -23.31
N GLY A 99 4.27 6.41 -23.41
CA GLY A 99 5.57 6.37 -24.10
C GLY A 99 5.50 6.75 -25.58
N ARG A 100 4.47 6.31 -26.33
CA ARG A 100 4.24 6.73 -27.73
C ARG A 100 4.00 8.22 -27.90
N ASN A 101 3.58 8.90 -26.84
CA ASN A 101 3.36 10.35 -26.82
C ASN A 101 4.54 11.11 -26.18
N GLY A 102 5.68 10.44 -25.95
CA GLY A 102 6.87 11.07 -25.35
C GLY A 102 6.71 11.42 -23.88
N LEU A 103 5.79 10.74 -23.18
CA LEU A 103 5.53 10.94 -21.75
C LEU A 103 6.20 9.83 -20.92
N HIS A 104 6.69 10.17 -19.73
CA HIS A 104 7.55 9.34 -18.90
C HIS A 104 6.94 9.11 -17.51
N PRO A 105 5.81 8.38 -17.42
CA PRO A 105 5.17 8.12 -16.14
C PRO A 105 6.04 7.21 -15.27
N VAL A 106 6.02 7.48 -13.97
CA VAL A 106 6.57 6.59 -12.93
C VAL A 106 5.41 5.91 -12.21
N LEU A 107 5.33 4.59 -12.28
CA LEU A 107 4.35 3.80 -11.53
C LEU A 107 4.69 3.85 -10.04
N LEU A 108 3.73 4.29 -9.23
CA LEU A 108 3.86 4.30 -7.78
C LEU A 108 3.05 3.15 -7.18
N LYS A 109 3.61 2.52 -6.14
CA LYS A 109 2.88 1.57 -5.29
C LYS A 109 2.31 0.42 -6.15
N GLY A 110 1.08 -0.02 -5.88
CA GLY A 110 0.30 -0.85 -6.80
C GLY A 110 1.02 -2.13 -7.25
N GLN A 111 1.08 -2.34 -8.58
CA GLN A 111 1.68 -3.54 -9.17
C GLN A 111 3.20 -3.60 -9.05
N GLY A 112 3.89 -2.45 -8.99
CA GLY A 112 5.33 -2.44 -8.73
C GLY A 112 5.68 -3.01 -7.36
N VAL A 113 4.79 -2.84 -6.37
CA VAL A 113 4.94 -3.42 -5.02
C VAL A 113 4.45 -4.86 -4.96
N ALA A 114 3.42 -5.22 -5.72
CA ALA A 114 2.94 -6.60 -5.81
C ALA A 114 4.05 -7.56 -6.23
N ALA A 115 4.98 -7.10 -7.08
CA ALA A 115 6.15 -7.86 -7.53
C ALA A 115 7.14 -8.24 -6.40
N PHE A 116 7.02 -7.66 -5.20
CA PHE A 116 7.82 -8.06 -4.03
C PHE A 116 7.26 -9.30 -3.31
N TYR A 117 6.05 -9.76 -3.66
CA TYR A 117 5.46 -10.97 -3.09
C TYR A 117 5.87 -12.19 -3.91
N GLU A 118 6.01 -13.34 -3.26
CA GLU A 118 6.28 -14.61 -3.96
C GLU A 118 5.16 -14.95 -4.95
N HIS A 119 3.92 -14.65 -4.57
CA HIS A 119 2.75 -14.72 -5.45
C HIS A 119 2.13 -13.33 -5.63
N PRO A 120 2.61 -12.52 -6.60
CA PRO A 120 2.15 -11.14 -6.79
C PRO A 120 0.63 -11.01 -6.97
N LEU A 121 0.02 -11.97 -7.66
CA LEU A 121 -1.41 -11.93 -8.00
C LEU A 121 -2.33 -12.13 -6.79
N THR A 122 -1.85 -12.62 -5.65
CA THR A 122 -2.67 -12.78 -4.44
C THR A 122 -2.73 -11.51 -3.59
N ARG A 123 -1.87 -10.51 -3.87
CA ARG A 123 -1.90 -9.21 -3.20
C ARG A 123 -3.01 -8.35 -3.80
N GLU A 124 -3.99 -7.95 -3.01
CA GLU A 124 -5.14 -7.20 -3.51
C GLU A 124 -4.76 -5.82 -4.08
N CYS A 125 -5.08 -5.56 -5.35
CA CYS A 125 -4.79 -4.28 -6.01
C CYS A 125 -5.85 -3.20 -5.72
N GLY A 126 -5.37 -1.97 -5.59
CA GLY A 126 -6.19 -0.76 -5.47
C GLY A 126 -6.43 -0.10 -6.83
N ASP A 127 -6.02 1.16 -6.92
CA ASP A 127 -5.90 2.03 -8.08
C ASP A 127 -4.50 1.96 -8.73
N ILE A 128 -4.34 2.66 -9.86
CA ILE A 128 -3.04 2.91 -10.50
C ILE A 128 -2.62 4.34 -10.18
N ASP A 129 -1.51 4.52 -9.48
CA ASP A 129 -0.89 5.83 -9.29
C ASP A 129 0.27 6.01 -10.28
N LEU A 130 0.17 7.02 -11.15
CA LEU A 130 1.26 7.45 -12.02
C LEU A 130 1.78 8.81 -11.57
N CYS A 131 3.09 8.94 -11.42
CA CYS A 131 3.75 10.21 -11.15
C CYS A 131 4.43 10.75 -12.40
N PHE A 132 4.24 12.03 -12.65
CA PHE A 132 4.97 12.80 -13.65
C PHE A 132 5.84 13.82 -12.92
N LEU A 133 7.11 13.95 -13.32
CA LEU A 133 8.06 14.83 -12.62
C LEU A 133 7.89 16.31 -13.01
N SER A 134 7.12 16.56 -14.07
CA SER A 134 6.74 17.89 -14.53
C SER A 134 5.21 18.05 -14.47
N GLU A 135 4.74 19.21 -14.03
CA GLU A 135 3.32 19.57 -14.09
C GLU A 135 2.83 19.71 -15.54
N GLU A 136 3.72 20.05 -16.46
CA GLU A 136 3.42 20.12 -17.89
C GLU A 136 3.14 18.72 -18.46
N GLU A 137 4.01 17.76 -18.16
CA GLU A 137 3.85 16.37 -18.59
C GLU A 137 2.61 15.72 -17.98
N GLU A 138 2.30 16.02 -16.71
CA GLU A 138 1.06 15.60 -16.06
C GLU A 138 -0.18 16.14 -16.79
N ARG A 139 -0.16 17.43 -17.15
CA ARG A 139 -1.25 18.07 -17.90
C ARG A 139 -1.40 17.44 -19.29
N GLU A 140 -0.30 17.20 -20.00
CA GLU A 140 -0.30 16.53 -21.31
C GLU A 140 -0.84 15.11 -21.22
N ALA A 141 -0.47 14.36 -20.18
CA ALA A 141 -1.00 13.03 -19.91
C ALA A 141 -2.51 13.07 -19.63
N ALA A 142 -2.99 14.03 -18.82
CA ALA A 142 -4.41 14.20 -18.56
C ALA A 142 -5.18 14.58 -19.85
N GLU A 143 -4.62 15.46 -20.68
CA GLU A 143 -5.21 15.83 -21.98
C GLU A 143 -5.21 14.67 -22.98
N LEU A 144 -4.16 13.86 -23.02
CA LEU A 144 -4.13 12.62 -23.78
C LEU A 144 -5.27 11.69 -23.36
N MET A 145 -5.52 11.55 -22.06
CA MET A 145 -6.61 10.72 -21.56
C MET A 145 -8.00 11.31 -21.85
N ARG A 146 -8.16 12.64 -21.82
CA ARG A 146 -9.41 13.30 -22.28
C ARG A 146 -9.69 13.03 -23.75
N ARG A 147 -8.66 13.08 -24.61
CA ARG A 147 -8.80 12.83 -26.07
C ARG A 147 -9.27 11.42 -26.39
N VAL A 148 -9.00 10.43 -25.51
CA VAL A 148 -9.49 9.06 -25.66
C VAL A 148 -10.83 8.82 -24.97
N GLY A 149 -11.50 9.89 -24.51
CA GLY A 149 -12.85 9.85 -23.95
C GLY A 149 -12.92 9.69 -22.43
N CYS A 150 -11.79 9.72 -21.71
CA CYS A 150 -11.82 9.68 -20.24
C CYS A 150 -12.29 11.02 -19.67
N ARG A 151 -13.24 10.96 -18.74
CA ARG A 151 -13.60 12.10 -17.90
C ARG A 151 -12.59 12.22 -16.77
N THR A 152 -11.67 13.18 -16.88
CA THR A 152 -10.69 13.47 -15.81
C THR A 152 -11.27 14.43 -14.79
N GLU A 153 -11.06 14.18 -13.51
CA GLU A 153 -11.48 15.06 -12.41
C GLU A 153 -10.28 15.44 -11.55
N LYS A 154 -10.16 16.73 -11.20
CA LYS A 154 -9.06 17.22 -10.37
C LYS A 154 -9.39 17.10 -8.89
N GLN A 155 -8.53 16.41 -8.14
CA GLN A 155 -8.70 16.15 -6.72
C GLN A 155 -8.15 17.29 -5.84
N PRO A 156 -8.59 17.40 -4.57
CA PRO A 156 -8.16 18.46 -3.66
C PRO A 156 -6.66 18.47 -3.36
N ASP A 157 -5.99 17.33 -3.47
CA ASP A 157 -4.55 17.21 -3.23
C ASP A 157 -3.70 17.57 -4.46
N GLY A 158 -4.35 17.81 -5.60
CA GLY A 158 -3.77 18.25 -6.86
C GLY A 158 -3.76 17.19 -7.95
N SER A 159 -4.07 15.92 -7.65
CA SER A 159 -4.03 14.83 -8.63
C SER A 159 -5.18 14.93 -9.64
N ASN A 160 -4.99 14.37 -10.84
CA ASN A 160 -6.08 14.14 -11.79
C ASN A 160 -6.47 12.66 -11.74
N CYS A 161 -7.75 12.35 -11.52
CA CYS A 161 -8.26 10.99 -11.51
C CYS A 161 -9.17 10.71 -12.71
N TYR A 162 -9.19 9.48 -13.19
CA TYR A 162 -10.14 9.00 -14.19
C TYR A 162 -10.28 7.47 -14.15
N SER A 163 -11.39 6.97 -14.68
CA SER A 163 -11.57 5.54 -14.93
C SER A 163 -11.18 5.21 -16.36
N TRP A 164 -10.32 4.21 -16.55
CA TRP A 164 -9.95 3.71 -17.86
C TRP A 164 -9.84 2.19 -17.85
N GLN A 165 -10.43 1.53 -18.85
CA GLN A 165 -10.51 0.06 -18.91
C GLN A 165 -11.08 -0.55 -17.61
N GLY A 166 -12.01 0.15 -16.95
CA GLY A 166 -12.63 -0.25 -15.68
C GLY A 166 -11.69 -0.29 -14.47
N VAL A 167 -10.59 0.48 -14.53
CA VAL A 167 -9.62 0.67 -13.46
C VAL A 167 -9.51 2.17 -13.18
N GLU A 168 -9.46 2.54 -11.89
CA GLU A 168 -9.20 3.92 -11.47
C GLU A 168 -7.70 4.23 -11.59
N VAL A 169 -7.40 5.36 -12.21
CA VAL A 169 -6.04 5.85 -12.43
C VAL A 169 -5.92 7.27 -11.89
N GLU A 170 -4.86 7.54 -11.13
CA GLU A 170 -4.51 8.84 -10.60
C GLU A 170 -3.17 9.32 -11.16
N HIS A 171 -3.14 10.57 -11.59
CA HIS A 171 -1.95 11.28 -12.04
C HIS A 171 -1.48 12.23 -10.95
N HIS A 172 -0.24 12.06 -10.51
CA HIS A 172 0.39 12.81 -9.44
C HIS A 172 1.60 13.61 -9.98
N THR A 173 1.89 14.75 -9.37
CA THR A 173 3.10 15.55 -9.66
C THR A 173 4.17 15.42 -8.59
N ARG A 174 3.94 14.57 -7.59
CA ARG A 174 4.84 14.38 -6.44
C ARG A 174 4.96 12.91 -6.13
N LEU A 175 6.20 12.46 -5.99
CA LEU A 175 6.50 11.09 -5.59
C LEU A 175 6.09 10.82 -4.15
N PHE A 176 6.45 11.72 -3.22
CA PHE A 176 6.28 11.47 -1.79
C PHE A 176 5.06 12.18 -1.21
N ASP A 177 4.31 11.45 -0.38
CA ASP A 177 3.19 11.95 0.43
C ASP A 177 3.66 12.76 1.66
N LEU A 178 4.61 13.68 1.46
CA LEU A 178 5.16 14.57 2.48
C LEU A 178 4.69 16.02 2.26
N HIS A 179 4.17 16.63 3.32
CA HIS A 179 3.53 17.95 3.27
C HIS A 179 4.43 19.08 3.75
N ASN A 180 5.54 18.76 4.42
CA ASN A 180 6.51 19.76 4.83
C ASN A 180 7.19 20.43 3.61
N PRO A 181 6.90 21.72 3.31
CA PRO A 181 7.41 22.38 2.11
C PRO A 181 8.94 22.57 2.14
N LEU A 182 9.55 22.58 3.33
CA LEU A 182 11.00 22.70 3.50
C LEU A 182 11.76 21.48 2.98
N LEU A 183 11.08 20.37 2.73
CA LEU A 183 11.67 19.16 2.17
C LEU A 183 11.70 19.16 0.64
N LYS A 184 11.03 20.10 -0.05
CA LYS A 184 10.88 20.06 -1.52
C LYS A 184 12.21 19.92 -2.25
N VAL A 185 13.17 20.81 -1.96
CA VAL A 185 14.49 20.80 -2.61
C VAL A 185 15.25 19.50 -2.32
N TYR A 186 15.22 19.06 -1.06
CA TYR A 186 15.88 17.83 -0.63
C TYR A 186 15.30 16.58 -1.34
N LEU A 187 13.97 16.45 -1.38
CA LEU A 187 13.29 15.32 -2.01
C LEU A 187 13.51 15.30 -3.52
N SER A 188 13.53 16.47 -4.18
CA SER A 188 13.87 16.55 -5.61
C SER A 188 15.32 16.15 -5.88
N ALA A 189 16.26 16.52 -5.00
CA ALA A 189 17.65 16.06 -5.10
C ALA A 189 17.76 14.54 -4.90
N LEU A 190 17.06 13.99 -3.91
CA LEU A 190 17.02 12.55 -3.63
C LEU A 190 16.52 11.74 -4.84
N VAL A 191 15.45 12.20 -5.50
CA VAL A 191 14.94 11.55 -6.72
C VAL A 191 15.95 11.62 -7.86
N ARG A 192 16.65 12.74 -8.02
CA ARG A 192 17.68 12.89 -9.06
C ARG A 192 18.89 12.00 -8.79
N GLU A 193 19.28 11.86 -7.54
CA GLU A 193 20.43 11.05 -7.11
C GLU A 193 20.18 9.55 -7.31
N HIS A 194 19.02 9.05 -6.90
CA HIS A 194 18.71 7.62 -6.94
C HIS A 194 18.00 7.17 -8.21
N GLY A 195 17.31 8.06 -8.91
CA GLY A 195 16.59 7.76 -10.15
C GLY A 195 15.47 6.74 -10.01
N PHE A 196 15.28 5.96 -11.07
CA PHE A 196 14.23 4.97 -11.24
C PHE A 196 14.80 3.66 -11.77
N THR A 197 14.06 2.57 -11.57
CA THR A 197 14.34 1.27 -12.19
C THR A 197 13.19 0.90 -13.14
N GLU A 198 13.47 0.01 -14.09
CA GLU A 198 12.43 -0.50 -14.99
C GLU A 198 11.63 -1.63 -14.33
N PHE A 199 10.32 -1.56 -14.46
CA PHE A 199 9.38 -2.58 -14.04
C PHE A 199 8.61 -3.12 -15.24
N ARG A 200 8.40 -4.45 -15.27
CA ARG A 200 7.58 -5.14 -16.26
C ARG A 200 6.31 -5.68 -15.58
N PRO A 201 5.12 -5.12 -15.88
CA PRO A 201 3.86 -5.64 -15.35
C PRO A 201 3.62 -7.10 -15.80
N GLY A 202 3.07 -7.93 -14.91
CA GLY A 202 2.93 -9.38 -15.15
C GLY A 202 4.21 -10.21 -14.95
N GLY A 203 5.34 -9.60 -14.60
CA GLY A 203 6.57 -10.30 -14.25
C GLY A 203 7.32 -10.91 -15.45
N ARG A 204 8.04 -12.01 -15.23
CA ARG A 204 8.88 -12.67 -16.25
C ARG A 204 8.06 -13.41 -17.30
N ASP A 205 6.92 -13.97 -16.90
CA ASP A 205 6.05 -14.79 -17.76
C ASP A 205 5.19 -13.93 -18.71
N GLY A 206 5.19 -12.61 -18.51
CA GLY A 206 4.45 -11.67 -19.35
C GLY A 206 2.95 -11.64 -19.05
N LEU A 207 2.21 -10.89 -19.86
CA LEU A 207 0.75 -10.86 -19.76
C LEU A 207 0.16 -12.18 -20.31
N PRO A 208 -0.98 -12.67 -19.78
CA PRO A 208 -1.67 -13.84 -20.31
C PRO A 208 -1.97 -13.70 -21.81
N GLU A 209 -1.90 -14.83 -22.55
CA GLU A 209 -2.26 -14.91 -23.97
C GLU A 209 -3.66 -14.34 -24.22
N GLY A 210 -3.76 -13.34 -25.11
CA GLY A 210 -5.03 -12.68 -25.45
C GLY A 210 -4.93 -11.16 -25.60
N ASN A 211 -3.87 -10.53 -25.11
CA ASN A 211 -3.55 -9.14 -25.42
C ASN A 211 -2.63 -9.10 -26.64
N GLN A 212 -3.08 -8.41 -27.69
CA GLN A 212 -2.53 -8.42 -29.04
C GLN A 212 -0.99 -8.39 -29.06
N SER A 213 -0.44 -9.47 -29.59
CA SER A 213 0.94 -9.60 -30.05
C SER A 213 1.24 -8.51 -31.08
N GLY A 214 2.13 -7.56 -30.75
CA GLY A 214 2.56 -6.57 -31.74
C GLY A 214 3.62 -5.57 -31.30
N GLU A 215 3.59 -5.01 -30.10
CA GLU A 215 4.49 -3.89 -29.79
C GLU A 215 5.00 -3.97 -28.35
N PHE A 216 6.27 -4.40 -28.21
CA PHE A 216 7.17 -4.42 -27.04
C PHE A 216 6.58 -4.80 -25.66
N PRO A 217 7.25 -5.64 -24.86
CA PRO A 217 6.89 -5.74 -23.44
C PRO A 217 7.08 -4.35 -22.82
N ALA A 218 5.96 -3.72 -22.49
CA ALA A 218 5.96 -2.35 -21.97
C ALA A 218 6.62 -2.35 -20.61
N THR A 219 7.81 -1.76 -20.51
CA THR A 219 8.40 -1.41 -19.22
C THR A 219 7.86 -0.06 -18.80
N ILE A 220 7.78 0.15 -17.49
CA ILE A 220 7.45 1.43 -16.89
C ILE A 220 8.42 1.72 -15.75
N SER A 221 8.79 2.98 -15.58
CA SER A 221 9.65 3.39 -14.48
C SER A 221 8.95 3.17 -13.14
N VAL A 222 9.68 2.66 -12.15
CA VAL A 222 9.29 2.65 -10.74
C VAL A 222 10.41 3.31 -9.92
N PRO A 223 10.12 3.85 -8.72
CA PRO A 223 11.17 4.42 -7.88
C PRO A 223 12.26 3.40 -7.56
N SER A 224 13.53 3.84 -7.62
CA SER A 224 14.66 3.05 -7.13
C SER A 224 14.47 2.67 -5.65
N PRO A 225 15.17 1.64 -5.14
CA PRO A 225 14.89 1.03 -3.84
C PRO A 225 14.70 2.01 -2.67
N LEU A 226 15.65 2.94 -2.46
CA LEU A 226 15.58 3.89 -1.35
C LEU A 226 14.40 4.87 -1.49
N PRO A 227 14.21 5.59 -2.62
CA PRO A 227 12.99 6.36 -2.85
C PRO A 227 11.70 5.55 -2.71
N ASN A 228 11.67 4.29 -3.15
CA ASN A 228 10.48 3.44 -3.03
C ASN A 228 10.12 3.17 -1.56
N LEU A 229 11.11 2.84 -0.73
CA LEU A 229 10.90 2.65 0.71
C LEU A 229 10.43 3.94 1.40
N LEU A 230 10.93 5.11 1.00
CA LEU A 230 10.43 6.39 1.52
C LEU A 230 8.99 6.66 1.07
N LEU A 231 8.67 6.41 -0.20
CA LEU A 231 7.33 6.54 -0.79
C LEU A 231 6.32 5.71 0.02
N LEU A 232 6.58 4.42 0.18
CA LEU A 232 5.66 3.50 0.87
C LEU A 232 5.50 3.86 2.34
N ASN A 233 6.58 4.24 3.02
CA ASN A 233 6.58 4.62 4.43
C ASN A 233 5.77 5.91 4.67
N ALA A 234 6.01 6.96 3.87
CA ALA A 234 5.24 8.22 3.96
C ALA A 234 3.76 8.02 3.62
N HIS A 235 3.47 7.21 2.60
CA HIS A 235 2.11 6.87 2.20
C HIS A 235 1.35 6.11 3.30
N LEU A 236 2.00 5.12 3.92
CA LEU A 236 1.45 4.38 5.05
C LEU A 236 1.11 5.33 6.21
N LEU A 237 2.00 6.27 6.54
CA LEU A 237 1.75 7.28 7.57
C LEU A 237 0.55 8.17 7.22
N LYS A 238 0.46 8.68 5.98
CA LYS A 238 -0.68 9.50 5.52
C LYS A 238 -2.01 8.78 5.75
N HIS A 239 -2.09 7.48 5.45
CA HIS A 239 -3.30 6.69 5.65
C HIS A 239 -3.61 6.45 7.12
N LEU A 240 -2.61 6.09 7.92
CA LEU A 240 -2.73 5.93 9.36
C LEU A 240 -3.31 7.19 10.03
N LEU A 241 -2.87 8.37 9.58
CA LEU A 241 -3.31 9.64 10.16
C LEU A 241 -4.68 10.10 9.65
N GLY A 242 -5.01 9.87 8.37
CA GLY A 242 -6.14 10.54 7.73
C GLY A 242 -7.36 9.67 7.39
N HIS A 243 -7.15 8.45 6.91
CA HIS A 243 -8.21 7.71 6.21
C HIS A 243 -8.46 6.33 6.81
N GLY A 244 -7.62 5.86 7.73
CA GLY A 244 -7.56 4.47 8.15
C GLY A 244 -6.57 3.69 7.30
N VAL A 245 -6.03 2.62 7.87
CA VAL A 245 -4.99 1.81 7.27
C VAL A 245 -5.32 0.33 7.46
N GLY A 246 -5.01 -0.49 6.45
CA GLY A 246 -5.17 -1.92 6.50
C GLY A 246 -3.84 -2.64 6.69
N LEU A 247 -3.89 -3.94 7.01
CA LEU A 247 -2.68 -4.77 7.11
C LEU A 247 -1.94 -4.88 5.77
N ARG A 248 -2.61 -4.72 4.63
CA ARG A 248 -1.99 -4.76 3.31
C ARG A 248 -0.84 -3.76 3.17
N GLN A 249 -0.97 -2.52 3.64
CA GLN A 249 0.12 -1.55 3.54
C GLN A 249 1.32 -1.90 4.43
N PHE A 250 1.10 -2.58 5.56
CA PHE A 250 2.19 -3.11 6.38
C PHE A 250 2.85 -4.33 5.73
N CYS A 251 2.06 -5.20 5.11
CA CYS A 251 2.56 -6.32 4.30
C CYS A 251 3.43 -5.81 3.13
N ASP A 252 2.97 -4.77 2.44
CA ASP A 252 3.72 -4.10 1.35
C ASP A 252 5.07 -3.59 1.86
N MET A 253 5.12 -2.96 3.03
CA MET A 253 6.38 -2.53 3.65
C MET A 253 7.28 -3.71 4.03
N ALA A 254 6.73 -4.78 4.64
CA ALA A 254 7.51 -5.96 5.01
C ALA A 254 8.17 -6.62 3.78
N ARG A 255 7.39 -6.86 2.73
CA ARG A 255 7.90 -7.44 1.48
C ARG A 255 8.88 -6.52 0.77
N ALA A 256 8.67 -5.20 0.82
CA ALA A 256 9.62 -4.24 0.27
C ALA A 256 10.96 -4.26 1.00
N TYR A 257 10.99 -4.25 2.35
CA TYR A 257 12.25 -4.36 3.10
C TYR A 257 12.98 -5.67 2.82
N HIS A 258 12.26 -6.79 2.85
CA HIS A 258 12.82 -8.11 2.55
C HIS A 258 13.46 -8.16 1.15
N THR A 259 12.70 -7.77 0.12
CA THR A 259 13.13 -7.90 -1.28
C THR A 259 14.22 -6.90 -1.66
N LEU A 260 14.20 -5.71 -1.05
CA LEU A 260 15.16 -4.65 -1.35
C LEU A 260 16.38 -4.67 -0.42
N CYS A 261 16.45 -5.59 0.54
CA CYS A 261 17.58 -5.70 1.44
C CYS A 261 18.89 -5.86 0.65
N GLY A 262 19.90 -5.04 0.98
CA GLY A 262 21.19 -4.99 0.27
C GLY A 262 21.19 -4.18 -1.04
N SER A 263 20.05 -3.67 -1.51
CA SER A 263 19.95 -2.82 -2.72
C SER A 263 19.95 -1.31 -2.43
N TYR A 264 20.11 -0.92 -1.17
CA TYR A 264 20.22 0.47 -0.72
C TYR A 264 21.19 0.56 0.46
N SER A 265 21.75 1.75 0.72
CA SER A 265 22.54 1.99 1.94
C SER A 265 21.62 2.10 3.16
N PRO A 266 21.78 1.24 4.18
CA PRO A 266 21.01 1.33 5.41
C PRO A 266 21.17 2.68 6.12
N GLU A 267 22.41 3.18 6.20
CA GLU A 267 22.74 4.49 6.78
C GLU A 267 22.12 5.64 5.98
N GLY A 268 22.11 5.51 4.65
CA GLY A 268 21.46 6.46 3.75
C GLY A 268 19.96 6.54 3.99
N LEU A 269 19.28 5.39 4.10
CA LEU A 269 17.84 5.35 4.38
C LEU A 269 17.52 5.91 5.78
N GLU A 270 18.32 5.60 6.78
CA GLU A 270 18.19 6.18 8.12
C GLU A 270 18.36 7.71 8.11
N ALA A 271 19.37 8.21 7.40
CA ALA A 271 19.59 9.64 7.22
C ALA A 271 18.39 10.31 6.55
N VAL A 272 17.78 9.66 5.56
CA VAL A 272 16.57 10.13 4.89
C VAL A 272 15.39 10.18 5.86
N TYR A 273 15.15 9.12 6.64
CA TYR A 273 14.07 9.11 7.65
C TYR A 273 14.29 10.16 8.74
N ARG A 274 15.53 10.39 9.18
CA ARG A 274 15.87 11.46 10.10
C ARG A 274 15.58 12.83 9.48
N ARG A 275 16.00 13.05 8.23
CA ARG A 275 15.86 14.34 7.53
C ARG A 275 14.40 14.69 7.25
N THR A 276 13.58 13.70 6.87
CA THR A 276 12.14 13.88 6.61
C THR A 276 11.32 13.95 7.90
N GLY A 277 11.90 13.58 9.05
CA GLY A 277 11.21 13.54 10.35
C GLY A 277 10.38 12.27 10.57
N LEU A 278 10.60 11.24 9.76
CA LEU A 278 9.93 9.94 9.84
C LEU A 278 10.67 8.91 10.70
N LEU A 279 11.85 9.22 11.25
CA LEU A 279 12.66 8.24 12.00
C LEU A 279 11.88 7.54 13.13
N ARG A 280 11.18 8.32 13.97
CA ARG A 280 10.40 7.78 15.11
C ARG A 280 9.19 6.96 14.65
N TRP A 281 8.55 7.38 13.57
CA TRP A 281 7.46 6.62 12.95
C TRP A 281 7.99 5.32 12.35
N SER A 282 9.11 5.37 11.62
CA SER A 282 9.74 4.22 10.98
C SER A 282 10.16 3.19 12.02
N ALA A 283 10.68 3.62 13.18
CA ALA A 283 10.94 2.76 14.32
C ALA A 283 9.70 1.97 14.77
N GLN A 284 8.55 2.63 14.92
CA GLN A 284 7.29 1.95 15.28
C GLN A 284 6.78 1.01 14.20
N LEU A 285 6.94 1.41 12.94
CA LEU A 285 6.63 0.56 11.80
C LEU A 285 7.50 -0.71 11.85
N HIS A 286 8.82 -0.57 11.96
CA HIS A 286 9.77 -1.67 12.02
C HIS A 286 9.47 -2.67 13.14
N THR A 287 9.14 -2.17 14.33
CA THR A 287 8.68 -3.04 15.39
C THR A 287 7.40 -3.79 15.01
N PHE A 288 6.42 -3.12 14.42
CA PHE A 288 5.18 -3.78 13.98
C PHE A 288 5.44 -4.89 12.95
N LEU A 289 6.32 -4.62 11.96
CA LEU A 289 6.66 -5.58 10.92
C LEU A 289 7.36 -6.82 11.50
N THR A 290 8.23 -6.64 12.49
CA THR A 290 8.96 -7.75 13.12
C THR A 290 8.07 -8.54 14.09
N GLU A 291 7.28 -7.86 14.94
CA GLU A 291 6.45 -8.51 15.96
C GLU A 291 5.22 -9.24 15.37
N TYR A 292 4.51 -8.61 14.43
CA TYR A 292 3.22 -9.13 13.95
C TYR A 292 3.29 -9.76 12.57
N LEU A 293 4.21 -9.30 11.71
CA LEU A 293 4.33 -9.78 10.33
C LEU A 293 5.54 -10.68 10.11
N GLY A 294 6.37 -10.93 11.12
CA GLY A 294 7.46 -11.91 11.05
C GLY A 294 8.64 -11.51 10.15
N LEU A 295 8.78 -10.22 9.81
CA LEU A 295 9.96 -9.73 9.10
C LEU A 295 11.22 -9.97 9.95
N HIS A 296 12.30 -10.45 9.35
CA HIS A 296 13.51 -10.73 10.11
C HIS A 296 14.23 -9.42 10.45
N ARG A 297 14.67 -9.26 11.71
CA ARG A 297 15.29 -8.00 12.18
C ARG A 297 16.54 -7.60 11.38
N ALA A 298 17.29 -8.58 10.87
CA ALA A 298 18.49 -8.31 10.06
C ALA A 298 18.18 -7.69 8.68
N GLU A 299 16.92 -7.68 8.26
CA GLU A 299 16.48 -7.09 6.97
C GLU A 299 16.08 -5.62 7.13
N LEU A 300 16.04 -5.12 8.37
CA LEU A 300 15.77 -3.73 8.66
C LEU A 300 17.01 -2.85 8.46
N PRO A 301 16.84 -1.58 8.08
CA PRO A 301 17.95 -0.67 7.81
C PRO A 301 18.79 -0.29 9.05
N TYR A 302 18.31 -0.55 10.27
CA TYR A 302 19.07 -0.27 11.49
C TYR A 302 18.50 -1.09 12.65
N ALA A 303 19.38 -1.53 13.55
CA ALA A 303 19.07 -2.54 14.57
C ALA A 303 18.42 -1.98 15.85
N ASP A 304 18.49 -0.67 16.08
CA ASP A 304 18.25 -0.11 17.41
C ASP A 304 16.85 0.48 17.61
N THR A 305 15.88 -0.42 17.75
CA THR A 305 14.64 -0.08 18.44
C THR A 305 14.21 -1.23 19.35
N ASP A 306 14.71 -1.26 20.59
CA ASP A 306 14.18 -2.08 21.70
C ASP A 306 12.73 -1.70 22.09
N ALA A 307 12.05 -0.94 21.25
CA ALA A 307 10.67 -0.55 21.45
C ALA A 307 9.77 -1.71 21.06
N CYS A 308 8.83 -2.08 21.92
CA CYS A 308 7.66 -2.87 21.54
C CYS A 308 6.71 -2.03 20.68
N SER A 309 5.88 -2.68 19.86
CA SER A 309 4.94 -1.94 19.03
C SER A 309 3.97 -1.19 19.92
N SER A 310 3.72 0.08 19.59
CA SER A 310 2.73 0.85 20.33
C SER A 310 1.38 0.13 20.33
N PRO A 311 0.78 -0.14 21.51
CA PRO A 311 -0.57 -0.71 21.58
C PRO A 311 -1.60 0.12 20.84
N GLU A 312 -1.37 1.44 20.76
CA GLU A 312 -2.19 2.36 19.99
C GLU A 312 -2.07 2.10 18.48
N LEU A 313 -0.85 1.84 17.96
CA LEU A 313 -0.67 1.50 16.54
C LEU A 313 -1.45 0.24 16.19
N LEU A 314 -1.28 -0.83 16.98
CA LEU A 314 -2.00 -2.09 16.78
C LEU A 314 -3.51 -1.86 16.77
N ARG A 315 -4.03 -1.10 17.74
CA ARG A 315 -5.46 -0.75 17.80
C ARG A 315 -5.92 -0.01 16.55
N ILE A 316 -5.17 0.98 16.08
CA ILE A 316 -5.50 1.73 14.85
C ILE A 316 -5.55 0.79 13.64
N VAL A 317 -4.61 -0.14 13.51
CA VAL A 317 -4.56 -1.09 12.39
C VAL A 317 -5.73 -2.06 12.44
N LEU A 318 -6.04 -2.62 13.61
CA LEU A 318 -7.15 -3.56 13.78
C LEU A 318 -8.52 -2.89 13.61
N GLU A 319 -8.68 -1.64 14.07
CA GLU A 319 -9.88 -0.82 13.83
C GLU A 319 -9.96 -0.31 12.38
N GLY A 320 -8.83 -0.05 11.73
CA GLY A 320 -8.73 0.67 10.46
C GLY A 320 -9.34 -0.07 9.28
N GLY A 321 -8.98 -1.34 9.07
CA GLY A 321 -9.36 -2.08 7.86
C GLY A 321 -9.01 -1.33 6.56
N ASN A 322 -9.70 -1.62 5.46
CA ASN A 322 -9.53 -0.96 4.18
C ASN A 322 -9.94 0.51 4.26
N PHE A 323 -9.03 1.39 4.67
CA PHE A 323 -9.25 2.83 4.72
C PHE A 323 -10.50 3.25 5.50
N GLY A 324 -10.72 2.66 6.68
CA GLY A 324 -11.83 3.05 7.55
C GLY A 324 -13.23 2.72 7.02
N GLN A 325 -13.34 2.04 5.87
CA GLN A 325 -14.62 1.74 5.19
C GLN A 325 -15.56 0.85 6.02
N TYR A 326 -15.05 0.21 7.07
CA TYR A 326 -15.78 -0.72 7.93
C TYR A 326 -16.05 -0.16 9.34
N GLY A 327 -15.70 1.10 9.62
CA GLY A 327 -16.10 1.79 10.84
C GLY A 327 -17.54 2.32 10.74
N GLY A 328 -18.52 1.57 11.27
CA GLY A 328 -19.89 2.01 11.61
C GLY A 328 -20.78 2.66 10.53
N THR A 329 -20.27 3.01 9.36
CA THR A 329 -20.97 3.77 8.33
C THR A 329 -20.76 3.11 6.97
N LYS A 330 -21.58 2.08 6.71
CA LYS A 330 -21.74 1.51 5.37
C LYS A 330 -22.08 2.63 4.38
N GLY A 331 -21.34 2.64 3.26
CA GLY A 331 -21.78 2.99 1.91
C GLY A 331 -22.63 4.25 1.75
N LYS A 332 -22.00 5.35 1.35
CA LYS A 332 -22.58 6.23 0.33
C LYS A 332 -21.47 6.68 -0.61
N ALA A 333 -21.47 6.16 -1.84
CA ALA A 333 -20.65 6.62 -2.96
C ALA A 333 -21.09 8.01 -3.48
N SER A 334 -21.68 8.83 -2.61
CA SER A 334 -22.25 10.15 -2.94
C SER A 334 -22.08 11.14 -1.79
N GLN A 335 -21.04 10.99 -0.97
CA GLN A 335 -20.80 11.96 0.11
C GLN A 335 -20.23 13.25 -0.43
N ALA A 336 -20.83 14.36 0.00
CA ALA A 336 -20.40 15.69 -0.37
C ALA A 336 -18.92 15.91 0.01
N ARG A 337 -18.19 16.67 -0.81
CA ARG A 337 -16.74 16.92 -0.65
C ARG A 337 -16.37 17.39 0.76
N TRP A 338 -17.26 18.13 1.43
CA TRP A 338 -17.07 18.63 2.80
C TRP A 338 -17.16 17.53 3.87
N GLU A 339 -18.02 16.52 3.71
CA GLU A 339 -18.16 15.40 4.66
C GLU A 339 -16.91 14.52 4.67
N ARG A 340 -16.30 14.31 3.49
CA ARG A 340 -15.01 13.60 3.36
C ARG A 340 -13.89 14.38 4.04
N LYS A 341 -13.79 15.70 3.79
CA LYS A 341 -12.81 16.58 4.45
C LYS A 341 -12.96 16.57 5.98
N LEU A 342 -14.20 16.66 6.49
CA LEU A 342 -14.49 16.62 7.92
C LEU A 342 -14.14 15.27 8.53
N ARG A 343 -14.41 14.16 7.85
CA ARG A 343 -14.03 12.82 8.30
C ARG A 343 -12.51 12.66 8.40
N THR A 344 -11.77 13.08 7.37
CA THR A 344 -10.29 13.05 7.39
C THR A 344 -9.75 13.92 8.52
N PHE A 345 -10.32 15.11 8.74
CA PHE A 345 -9.96 15.99 9.86
C PHE A 345 -10.26 15.37 11.23
N LEU A 346 -11.43 14.77 11.42
CA LEU A 346 -11.82 14.09 12.66
C LEU A 346 -10.97 12.84 12.93
N SER A 347 -10.63 12.07 11.90
CA SER A 347 -9.70 10.94 12.00
C SER A 347 -8.31 11.42 12.43
N PHE A 348 -7.82 12.48 11.79
CA PHE A 348 -6.55 13.10 12.16
C PHE A 348 -6.55 13.58 13.61
N TRP A 349 -7.67 14.19 14.05
CA TRP A 349 -7.83 14.63 15.44
C TRP A 349 -7.91 13.46 16.42
N LYS A 350 -8.60 12.37 16.06
CA LYS A 350 -8.66 11.12 16.84
C LYS A 350 -7.26 10.57 17.08
N HIS A 351 -6.37 10.67 16.09
CA HIS A 351 -4.99 10.15 16.15
C HIS A 351 -3.93 11.22 16.49
N ARG A 352 -4.32 12.40 16.97
CA ARG A 352 -3.40 13.53 17.23
C ARG A 352 -2.30 13.24 18.25
N GLY A 353 -2.60 12.40 19.25
CA GLY A 353 -1.62 11.97 20.26
C GLY A 353 -0.52 11.11 19.63
N PHE A 354 -0.93 10.18 18.76
CA PHE A 354 -0.02 9.35 17.98
C PHE A 354 0.81 10.19 17.00
N SER A 355 0.17 11.08 16.23
CA SER A 355 0.85 11.90 15.23
C SER A 355 1.87 12.87 15.85
N SER A 356 1.53 13.47 17.00
CA SER A 356 2.44 14.29 17.80
C SER A 356 3.54 13.49 18.49
N ALA A 357 3.37 12.19 18.73
CA ALA A 357 4.44 11.35 19.24
C ALA A 357 5.45 11.00 18.14
N TYR A 358 4.99 10.60 16.95
CA TYR A 358 5.84 9.90 15.98
C TYR A 358 6.17 10.68 14.71
N ALA A 359 5.43 11.74 14.38
CA ALA A 359 5.63 12.51 13.14
C ALA A 359 5.27 14.00 13.31
N ARG A 360 5.71 14.65 14.40
CA ARG A 360 5.31 16.02 14.80
C ARG A 360 5.28 17.05 13.67
N LYS A 361 6.41 17.17 12.94
CA LYS A 361 6.53 18.18 11.89
C LYS A 361 5.56 17.91 10.75
N GLU A 362 5.43 16.65 10.34
CA GLU A 362 4.51 16.26 9.27
C GLU A 362 3.05 16.39 9.70
N ALA A 363 2.71 15.98 10.92
CA ALA A 363 1.40 16.17 11.52
C ALA A 363 0.99 17.66 11.56
N PHE A 364 1.92 18.55 11.92
CA PHE A 364 1.69 19.99 11.87
C PHE A 364 1.36 20.48 10.45
N TRP A 365 2.15 20.11 9.45
CA TRP A 365 1.93 20.54 8.07
C TRP A 365 0.68 19.93 7.44
N ILE A 366 0.34 18.68 7.75
CA ILE A 366 -0.95 18.07 7.38
C ILE A 366 -2.11 18.89 7.98
N SER A 367 -2.03 19.27 9.25
CA SER A 367 -3.06 20.10 9.91
C SER A 367 -3.22 21.45 9.22
N VAL A 368 -2.11 22.13 8.93
CA VAL A 368 -2.11 23.41 8.21
C VAL A 368 -2.77 23.26 6.84
N ARG A 369 -2.44 22.20 6.09
CA ARG A 369 -3.03 21.94 4.76
C ARG A 369 -4.52 21.63 4.83
N LEU A 370 -4.96 20.87 5.84
CA LEU A 370 -6.39 20.60 6.07
C LEU A 370 -7.15 21.89 6.42
N ILE A 371 -6.57 22.78 7.24
CA ILE A 371 -7.18 24.07 7.58
C ILE A 371 -7.29 24.96 6.34
N ILE A 372 -6.19 25.16 5.59
CA ILE A 372 -6.19 25.97 4.36
C ILE A 372 -7.15 25.38 3.32
N GLY A 373 -7.17 24.05 3.20
CA GLY A 373 -8.07 23.34 2.29
C GLY A 373 -9.54 23.35 2.70
N ASN A 374 -9.87 23.66 3.96
CA ASN A 374 -11.25 23.85 4.44
C ASN A 374 -11.75 25.30 4.30
N LEU A 375 -10.82 26.27 4.22
CA LEU A 375 -11.10 27.69 4.01
C LEU A 375 -11.27 28.06 2.52
N ARG A 376 -10.97 27.13 1.61
CA ARG A 376 -11.23 27.20 0.17
C ARG A 376 -12.30 26.17 -0.22
#